data_AF-A0A6C0DTN5-F1
#
_entry.id   AF-A0A6C0DTN5-F1
#
_cell.length_a   1.000
_cell.length_b   1.000
_cell.length_c   1.000
_cell.angle_alpha   90.00
_cell.angle_beta   90.00
_cell.angle_gamma   90.00
#
_symmetry.space_group_name_H-M   'P 1'
#
loop_
_entity.id
_entity.type
_entity.pdbx_description
1 polymer ?
#
loop_
_entity_poly.entity_id
_entity_poly.type
_entity_poly.pdbx_seq_one_letter_code
_entity_poly.pdbx_strand_id
1 'polypeptide(L)'
;MELTISEFDKKNVACFIHSTNMHQRGTLILEDILKRMSNVNFFDNVDFVFINNIGMQIDVNKYQNISKKIIIFNYSFDVNLFENCTIKTISSFCKLNPQYKVLYLHTKGVSYENTDRNVTIFENIKDWTDFMSYCLIDNVESCINLLDCYNVIGCNYREPPKEKYPHFSGNFWWANAKHINLLSVCDLNVKHDAEWYVLKKKTKFLNVHTCPYGHYENKYKLEQYKNIVDENFKYFKNTKKYEVNNLVFLSYSENADMYYSSVLCFINTIVDIVIDTIKQNNSHPSNVLIVTNEFLKQYFSFENLNRKLKQYKIKVVSNLDLELKINSVKYGVNICDSTMLDITDKVINTCYSKNKLFIDKNINLNTLAGEDPLEKVAKKLYVYYEIDSYLFHRVVDEMGMFLTNSILIDLNSIEIDKNDYLDNINHNKDSILFGKIMSELKLTDEIFKR
;
A
#
# COMPACT_ATOMS: atom_id res chain seq x y z
N MET A 1 13.49 -25.60 23.72
CA MET A 1 13.14 -24.49 24.62
C MET A 1 11.81 -23.95 24.12
N GLU A 2 10.71 -24.36 24.73
CA GLU A 2 9.37 -23.90 24.36
C GLU A 2 9.24 -22.41 24.72
N LEU A 3 9.16 -21.57 23.69
CA LEU A 3 8.85 -20.16 23.86
C LEU A 3 7.33 -20.05 24.09
N THR A 4 6.89 -20.16 25.34
CA THR A 4 5.55 -19.71 25.73
C THR A 4 5.52 -18.20 25.68
N ILE A 5 5.17 -17.65 24.52
CA ILE A 5 4.73 -16.26 24.39
C ILE A 5 3.41 -16.19 25.15
N SER A 6 3.42 -15.56 26.32
CA SER A 6 2.22 -15.31 27.12
C SER A 6 1.15 -14.63 26.25
N GLU A 7 -0.12 -15.03 26.39
CA GLU A 7 -1.30 -14.59 25.64
C GLU A 7 -1.67 -13.08 25.76
N PHE A 8 -0.72 -12.19 26.06
CA PHE A 8 -0.95 -10.74 26.11
C PHE A 8 -0.80 -10.12 24.72
N ASP A 9 -1.89 -9.51 24.21
CA ASP A 9 -2.00 -8.62 23.05
C ASP A 9 -1.07 -8.92 21.86
N LYS A 10 -1.26 -10.09 21.25
CA LYS A 10 -0.59 -10.47 20.00
C LYS A 10 -1.02 -9.53 18.88
N LYS A 11 -0.12 -8.64 18.45
CA LYS A 11 -0.35 -7.66 17.37
C LYS A 11 -0.30 -8.31 15.99
N ASN A 12 0.32 -9.48 15.87
CA ASN A 12 0.67 -10.12 14.59
C ASN A 12 1.56 -9.22 13.73
N VAL A 13 2.52 -8.56 14.37
CA VAL A 13 3.50 -7.71 13.71
C VAL A 13 4.89 -8.14 14.17
N ALA A 14 5.79 -8.42 13.23
CA ALA A 14 7.15 -8.86 13.51
C ALA A 14 8.17 -8.04 12.71
N CYS A 15 9.36 -7.85 13.28
CA CYS A 15 10.50 -7.28 12.56
C CYS A 15 11.61 -8.33 12.47
N PHE A 16 12.23 -8.45 11.31
CA PHE A 16 13.39 -9.28 11.06
C PHE A 16 14.55 -8.40 10.59
N ILE A 17 15.70 -8.54 11.25
CA ILE A 17 16.92 -7.83 10.91
C ILE A 17 17.96 -8.85 10.48
N HIS A 18 18.45 -8.75 9.24
CA HIS A 18 19.67 -9.43 8.85
C HIS A 18 20.88 -8.64 9.38
N SER A 19 21.63 -9.26 10.30
CA SER A 19 22.84 -8.66 10.87
C SER A 19 24.07 -9.39 10.33
N THR A 20 25.06 -8.63 9.87
CA THR A 20 26.41 -9.16 9.64
C THR A 20 27.35 -8.54 10.67
N ASN A 21 28.03 -9.37 11.47
CA ASN A 21 29.01 -8.91 12.45
C ASN A 21 30.43 -9.30 12.02
N MET A 22 31.25 -8.32 11.65
CA MET A 22 32.63 -8.52 11.17
C MET A 22 33.63 -7.73 12.01
N HIS A 23 34.89 -8.19 12.10
CA HIS A 23 35.92 -7.56 12.94
C HIS A 23 36.08 -6.06 12.71
N GLN A 24 35.96 -5.59 11.47
CA GLN A 24 36.19 -4.20 11.10
C GLN A 24 35.11 -3.24 11.64
N ARG A 25 33.86 -3.71 11.77
CA ARG A 25 32.70 -2.84 12.04
C ARG A 25 31.91 -3.24 13.29
N GLY A 26 32.05 -4.48 13.74
CA GLY A 26 31.29 -5.03 14.85
C GLY A 26 29.78 -4.91 14.63
N THR A 27 29.08 -4.53 15.68
CA THR A 27 27.61 -4.37 15.73
C THR A 27 27.13 -2.92 15.60
N LEU A 28 27.99 -1.98 15.19
CA LEU A 28 27.67 -0.54 15.20
C LEU A 28 26.39 -0.18 14.42
N ILE A 29 26.24 -0.71 13.20
CA ILE A 29 25.05 -0.42 12.37
C ILE A 29 23.78 -1.03 13.00
N LEU A 30 23.89 -2.22 13.60
CA LEU A 30 22.78 -2.84 14.31
C LEU A 30 22.37 -2.01 15.53
N GLU A 31 23.35 -1.50 16.29
CA GLU A 31 23.12 -0.63 17.44
C GLU A 31 22.41 0.67 17.04
N ASP A 32 22.80 1.28 15.91
CA ASP A 32 22.14 2.47 15.39
C ASP A 32 20.66 2.22 15.06
N ILE A 33 20.36 1.09 14.40
CA ILE A 33 18.98 0.67 14.10
C ILE A 33 18.17 0.47 15.40
N LEU A 34 18.72 -0.27 16.37
CA LEU A 34 18.04 -0.56 17.64
C LEU A 34 17.85 0.68 18.52
N LYS A 35 18.83 1.59 18.52
CA LYS A 35 18.73 2.89 19.20
C LYS A 35 17.62 3.73 18.58
N ARG A 36 17.53 3.77 17.26
CA ARG A 36 16.44 4.48 16.56
C ARG A 36 15.08 3.89 16.87
N MET A 37 14.94 2.56 16.84
CA MET A 37 13.72 1.85 17.26
C MET A 37 13.30 2.22 18.69
N SER A 38 14.26 2.32 19.62
CA SER A 38 14.01 2.73 21.00
C SER A 38 13.48 4.17 21.08
N ASN A 39 14.07 5.09 20.33
CA ASN A 39 13.72 6.51 20.35
C ASN A 39 12.30 6.79 19.84
N VAL A 40 11.74 5.93 18.99
CA VAL A 40 10.40 6.10 18.39
C VAL A 40 9.37 5.11 18.95
N ASN A 41 9.67 4.46 20.08
CA ASN A 41 8.80 3.44 20.71
C ASN A 41 8.38 2.32 19.73
N PHE A 42 9.26 1.94 18.81
CA PHE A 42 8.99 0.91 17.81
C PHE A 42 8.61 -0.43 18.45
N PHE A 43 9.26 -0.78 19.56
CA PHE A 43 9.01 -2.04 20.27
C PHE A 43 7.59 -2.19 20.80
N ASP A 44 6.87 -1.10 21.01
CA ASP A 44 5.47 -1.17 21.43
C ASP A 44 4.56 -1.65 20.30
N ASN A 45 4.97 -1.48 19.04
CA ASN A 45 4.19 -1.78 17.85
C ASN A 45 4.37 -3.21 17.31
N VAL A 46 5.36 -3.96 17.83
CA VAL A 46 5.69 -5.31 17.35
C VAL A 46 5.58 -6.35 18.46
N ASP A 47 5.37 -7.61 18.08
CA ASP A 47 5.44 -8.75 18.99
C ASP A 47 6.90 -9.06 19.34
N PHE A 48 7.78 -9.05 18.33
CA PHE A 48 9.21 -9.30 18.50
C PHE A 48 10.04 -8.66 17.38
N VAL A 49 11.33 -8.48 17.67
CA VAL A 49 12.39 -8.14 16.71
C VAL A 49 13.37 -9.31 16.67
N PHE A 50 13.38 -10.05 15.57
CA PHE A 50 14.27 -11.19 15.35
C PHE A 50 15.51 -10.77 14.58
N ILE A 51 16.67 -10.87 15.21
CA ILE A 51 17.97 -10.54 14.63
C ILE A 51 18.62 -11.85 14.20
N ASN A 52 18.70 -12.06 12.89
CA ASN A 52 19.40 -13.19 12.30
C ASN A 52 20.83 -12.77 11.97
N ASN A 53 21.78 -13.16 12.82
CA ASN A 53 23.17 -12.73 12.74
C ASN A 53 24.04 -13.75 12.00
N ILE A 54 24.85 -13.27 11.05
CA ILE A 54 25.97 -14.02 10.46
C ILE A 54 27.32 -13.34 10.77
N GLY A 55 28.39 -14.12 10.75
CA GLY A 55 29.74 -13.67 11.14
C GLY A 55 30.01 -13.91 12.62
N MET A 56 30.73 -13.00 13.27
CA MET A 56 31.07 -13.12 14.69
C MET A 56 29.80 -13.17 15.55
N GLN A 57 29.81 -13.99 16.59
CA GLN A 57 28.66 -14.11 17.49
C GLN A 57 28.40 -12.78 18.20
N ILE A 58 27.12 -12.44 18.29
CA ILE A 58 26.62 -11.34 19.10
C ILE A 58 26.29 -11.88 20.49
N ASP A 59 26.79 -11.22 21.54
CA ASP A 59 26.36 -11.48 22.91
C ASP A 59 24.91 -11.05 23.10
N VAL A 60 24.04 -12.02 23.37
CA VAL A 60 22.60 -11.81 23.53
C VAL A 60 22.30 -10.91 24.72
N ASN A 61 23.10 -11.00 25.80
CA ASN A 61 22.86 -10.24 27.04
C ASN A 61 23.04 -8.74 26.82
N LYS A 62 23.88 -8.34 25.85
CA LYS A 62 24.12 -6.94 25.50
C LYS A 62 22.85 -6.18 25.10
N TYR A 63 21.88 -6.86 24.49
CA TYR A 63 20.68 -6.23 23.92
C TYR A 63 19.40 -6.48 24.72
N GLN A 64 19.42 -7.37 25.71
CA GLN A 64 18.26 -7.65 26.57
C GLN A 64 17.79 -6.42 27.34
N ASN A 65 18.70 -5.51 27.69
CA ASN A 65 18.38 -4.25 28.38
C ASN A 65 17.67 -3.23 27.48
N ILE A 66 17.76 -3.35 26.15
CA ILE A 66 17.06 -2.47 25.22
C ILE A 66 15.58 -2.84 25.16
N SER A 67 15.28 -4.12 24.96
CA SER A 67 13.91 -4.64 24.99
C SER A 67 13.90 -6.16 25.12
N LYS A 68 12.98 -6.67 25.94
CA LYS A 68 12.72 -8.12 26.07
C LYS A 68 12.15 -8.75 24.79
N LYS A 69 11.71 -7.92 23.84
CA LYS A 69 11.18 -8.36 22.54
C LYS A 69 12.27 -8.65 21.50
N ILE A 70 13.53 -8.37 21.81
CA ILE A 70 14.65 -8.64 20.93
C ILE A 70 15.07 -10.10 21.09
N ILE A 71 15.07 -10.84 19.98
CA ILE A 71 15.50 -12.23 19.89
C ILE A 71 16.70 -12.28 18.95
N ILE A 72 17.85 -12.72 19.44
CA ILE A 72 19.08 -12.83 18.64
C ILE A 72 19.36 -14.29 18.34
N PHE A 73 19.57 -14.60 17.07
CA PHE A 73 20.01 -15.91 16.61
C PHE A 73 21.33 -15.77 15.85
N ASN A 74 22.40 -16.35 16.40
CA ASN A 74 23.71 -16.43 15.74
C ASN A 74 23.70 -17.61 14.74
N TYR A 75 23.27 -17.33 13.51
CA TYR A 75 22.94 -18.32 12.49
C TYR A 75 24.16 -19.05 11.94
N SER A 76 25.23 -18.34 11.60
CA SER A 76 26.43 -18.91 10.98
C SER A 76 27.61 -17.95 11.08
N PHE A 77 28.83 -18.47 11.06
CA PHE A 77 30.03 -17.65 10.88
C PHE A 77 30.29 -17.26 9.42
N ASP A 78 29.62 -17.91 8.46
CA ASP A 78 29.80 -17.65 7.03
C ASP A 78 29.05 -16.39 6.58
N VAL A 79 29.82 -15.34 6.29
CA VAL A 79 29.31 -14.05 5.80
C VAL A 79 28.80 -14.10 4.36
N ASN A 80 29.15 -15.15 3.59
CA ASN A 80 28.73 -15.32 2.20
C ASN A 80 27.30 -15.86 2.06
N LEU A 81 26.64 -16.17 3.18
CA LEU A 81 25.21 -16.45 3.18
C LEU A 81 24.37 -15.20 2.87
N PHE A 82 24.96 -14.02 3.09
CA PHE A 82 24.32 -12.71 2.91
C PHE A 82 22.90 -12.69 3.52
N GLU A 83 22.03 -11.84 2.98
CA GLU A 83 20.65 -11.68 3.39
C GLU A 83 19.78 -12.92 3.15
N ASN A 84 20.20 -13.83 2.27
CA ASN A 84 19.41 -14.98 1.81
C ASN A 84 18.96 -15.89 2.97
N CYS A 85 19.79 -16.07 4.00
CA CYS A 85 19.44 -16.89 5.17
C CYS A 85 18.28 -16.27 5.97
N THR A 86 18.26 -14.94 6.09
CA THR A 86 17.18 -14.22 6.79
C THR A 86 15.89 -14.25 5.97
N ILE A 87 15.96 -14.05 4.65
CA ILE A 87 14.77 -14.16 3.79
C ILE A 87 14.16 -15.58 3.84
N LYS A 88 14.98 -16.63 3.84
CA LYS A 88 14.51 -18.02 4.01
C LYS A 88 13.84 -18.25 5.37
N THR A 89 14.37 -17.63 6.42
CA THR A 89 13.78 -17.66 7.77
C THR A 89 12.43 -16.95 7.80
N ILE A 90 12.33 -15.75 7.21
CA ILE A 90 11.08 -14.99 7.08
C ILE A 90 10.03 -15.79 6.31
N SER A 91 10.40 -16.39 5.18
CA SER A 91 9.49 -17.21 4.38
C SER A 91 8.93 -18.39 5.19
N SER A 92 9.79 -19.06 5.96
CA SER A 92 9.37 -20.17 6.83
C SER A 92 8.43 -19.70 7.94
N PHE A 93 8.75 -18.56 8.57
CA PHE A 93 7.90 -17.95 9.58
C PHE A 93 6.52 -17.57 9.04
N CYS A 94 6.46 -16.93 7.87
CA CYS A 94 5.22 -16.47 7.24
C CYS A 94 4.31 -17.62 6.82
N LYS A 95 4.88 -18.77 6.42
CA LYS A 95 4.09 -19.98 6.09
C LYS A 95 3.34 -20.51 7.30
N LEU A 96 3.97 -20.45 8.48
CA LEU A 96 3.36 -20.86 9.73
C LEU A 96 2.45 -19.79 10.35
N ASN A 97 2.63 -18.52 9.96
CA ASN A 97 1.96 -17.37 10.56
C ASN A 97 1.41 -16.40 9.48
N PRO A 98 0.43 -16.84 8.66
CA PRO A 98 -0.04 -16.08 7.50
C PRO A 98 -0.71 -14.75 7.85
N GLN A 99 -1.13 -14.53 9.10
CA GLN A 99 -1.74 -13.29 9.57
C GLN A 99 -0.76 -12.17 9.92
N TYR A 100 0.56 -12.44 9.87
CA TYR A 100 1.56 -11.46 10.28
C TYR A 100 1.82 -10.36 9.25
N LYS A 101 2.15 -9.17 9.75
CA LYS A 101 2.82 -8.09 9.02
C LYS A 101 4.29 -8.09 9.39
N VAL A 102 5.18 -8.08 8.40
CA VAL A 102 6.61 -8.26 8.59
C VAL A 102 7.38 -7.06 8.09
N LEU A 103 8.23 -6.48 8.95
CA LEU A 103 9.29 -5.55 8.54
C LEU A 103 10.58 -6.32 8.33
N TYR A 104 11.25 -6.08 7.21
CA TYR A 104 12.60 -6.56 6.93
C TYR A 104 13.59 -5.40 6.85
N LEU A 105 14.72 -5.54 7.54
CA LEU A 105 15.84 -4.61 7.56
C LEU A 105 17.16 -5.41 7.47
N HIS A 106 18.26 -4.72 7.15
CA HIS A 106 19.60 -5.32 7.26
C HIS A 106 20.68 -4.29 7.60
N THR A 107 21.84 -4.76 8.03
CA THR A 107 23.02 -3.91 8.34
C THR A 107 23.73 -3.44 7.06
N LYS A 108 23.00 -2.75 6.19
CA LYS A 108 23.52 -2.19 4.93
C LYS A 108 24.74 -1.31 5.19
N GLY A 109 25.79 -1.49 4.38
CA GLY A 109 27.03 -0.70 4.49
C GLY A 109 28.12 -1.36 5.32
N VAL A 110 27.85 -2.50 5.97
CA VAL A 110 28.82 -3.22 6.82
C VAL A 110 30.11 -3.63 6.09
N SER A 111 30.05 -3.89 4.79
CA SER A 111 31.20 -4.27 3.95
C SER A 111 32.06 -3.12 3.48
N TYR A 112 31.64 -1.86 3.70
CA TYR A 112 32.43 -0.70 3.32
C TYR A 112 33.40 -0.37 4.45
N GLU A 113 34.69 -0.29 4.15
CA GLU A 113 35.70 0.14 5.12
C GLU A 113 35.72 1.66 5.26
N ASN A 114 35.98 2.14 6.47
CA ASN A 114 36.15 3.57 6.74
C ASN A 114 37.60 4.01 6.45
N THR A 115 38.03 3.82 5.19
CA THR A 115 39.33 4.33 4.70
C THR A 115 39.14 5.70 4.06
N ASP A 116 40.17 6.54 4.04
CA ASP A 116 40.12 7.94 3.54
C ASP A 116 39.53 8.07 2.12
N ARG A 117 39.64 7.04 1.28
CA ARG A 117 39.07 7.01 -0.08
C ARG A 117 37.57 6.71 -0.14
N ASN A 118 36.99 6.17 0.94
CA ASN A 118 35.60 5.69 1.02
C ASN A 118 34.74 6.45 2.04
N VAL A 119 35.29 7.42 2.79
CA VAL A 119 34.55 8.18 3.81
C VAL A 119 33.28 8.82 3.23
N THR A 120 33.39 9.48 2.07
CA THR A 120 32.24 10.13 1.41
C THR A 120 31.16 9.13 1.02
N ILE A 121 31.53 7.95 0.51
CA ILE A 121 30.59 6.89 0.14
C ILE A 121 29.90 6.34 1.40
N PHE A 122 30.65 6.15 2.49
CA PHE A 122 30.10 5.67 3.75
C PHE A 122 29.09 6.65 4.35
N GLU A 123 29.39 7.95 4.36
CA GLU A 123 28.45 8.99 4.79
C GLU A 123 27.18 8.97 3.93
N ASN A 124 27.31 8.82 2.61
CA ASN A 124 26.15 8.76 1.72
C ASN A 124 25.31 7.48 1.95
N ILE A 125 25.95 6.33 2.21
CA ILE A 125 25.26 5.10 2.61
C ILE A 125 24.54 5.28 3.94
N LYS A 126 25.16 5.98 4.91
CA LYS A 126 24.52 6.28 6.18
C LYS A 126 23.26 7.11 5.98
N ASP A 127 23.35 8.21 5.22
CA ASP A 127 22.20 9.04 4.85
C ASP A 127 21.10 8.21 4.15
N TRP A 128 21.48 7.27 3.28
CA TRP A 128 20.55 6.34 2.65
C TRP A 128 19.85 5.44 3.67
N THR A 129 20.59 4.82 4.60
CA THR A 129 19.98 4.01 5.66
C THR A 129 19.11 4.84 6.60
N ASP A 130 19.47 6.10 6.85
CA ASP A 130 18.68 7.02 7.66
C ASP A 130 17.36 7.40 6.98
N PHE A 131 17.39 7.60 5.66
CA PHE A 131 16.19 7.80 4.83
C PHE A 131 15.24 6.60 4.85
N MET A 132 15.75 5.39 4.62
CA MET A 132 14.93 4.18 4.64
C MET A 132 14.34 3.91 6.03
N SER A 133 15.14 4.15 7.07
CA SER A 133 14.70 4.02 8.46
C SER A 133 13.64 5.07 8.82
N TYR A 134 13.75 6.30 8.33
CA TYR A 134 12.69 7.30 8.52
C TYR A 134 11.38 6.84 7.88
N CYS A 135 11.44 6.31 6.66
CA CYS A 135 10.26 5.83 5.96
C CYS A 135 9.59 4.64 6.66
N LEU A 136 10.36 3.71 7.24
CA LEU A 136 9.82 2.39 7.62
C LEU A 136 9.85 2.10 9.13
N ILE A 137 10.71 2.77 9.90
CA ILE A 137 10.82 2.62 11.37
C ILE A 137 10.11 3.79 12.05
N ASP A 138 10.46 5.03 11.72
CA ASP A 138 9.90 6.22 12.38
C ASP A 138 8.41 6.41 12.08
N ASN A 139 7.94 5.83 10.97
CA ASN A 139 6.54 5.84 10.53
C ASN A 139 5.85 4.46 10.70
N VAL A 140 6.28 3.66 11.70
CA VAL A 140 5.82 2.28 11.93
C VAL A 140 4.29 2.14 11.95
N GLU A 141 3.56 2.98 12.67
CA GLU A 141 2.10 2.90 12.75
C GLU A 141 1.46 3.13 11.37
N SER A 142 1.96 4.10 10.61
CA SER A 142 1.49 4.39 9.25
C SER A 142 1.73 3.19 8.34
N CYS A 143 2.92 2.58 8.37
CA CYS A 143 3.24 1.40 7.58
C CYS A 143 2.36 0.20 7.93
N ILE A 144 2.19 -0.11 9.22
CA ILE A 144 1.33 -1.21 9.68
C ILE A 144 -0.11 -1.00 9.19
N ASN A 145 -0.62 0.22 9.30
CA ASN A 145 -1.97 0.56 8.85
C ASN A 145 -2.13 0.46 7.32
N LEU A 146 -1.11 0.83 6.55
CA LEU A 146 -1.17 0.79 5.09
C LEU A 146 -1.07 -0.63 4.53
N LEU A 147 -0.51 -1.57 5.28
CA LEU A 147 -0.51 -2.99 4.90
C LEU A 147 -1.92 -3.64 4.88
N ASP A 148 -2.95 -2.95 5.37
CA ASP A 148 -4.35 -3.37 5.15
C ASP A 148 -4.79 -3.18 3.68
N CYS A 149 -4.14 -2.27 2.96
CA CYS A 149 -4.50 -1.86 1.60
C CYS A 149 -3.44 -2.26 0.56
N TYR A 150 -2.20 -2.43 1.00
CA TYR A 150 -1.05 -2.82 0.19
C TYR A 150 -0.47 -4.13 0.72
N ASN A 151 0.10 -4.94 -0.17
CA ASN A 151 0.79 -6.16 0.22
C ASN A 151 2.23 -5.91 0.64
N VAL A 152 2.84 -4.84 0.13
CA VAL A 152 4.24 -4.47 0.36
C VAL A 152 4.37 -2.96 0.44
N ILE A 153 5.21 -2.46 1.34
CA ILE A 153 5.57 -1.04 1.44
C ILE A 153 7.09 -0.94 1.48
N GLY A 154 7.64 -0.03 0.69
CA GLY A 154 9.06 0.27 0.68
C GLY A 154 9.33 1.69 0.24
N CYS A 155 10.58 1.98 -0.09
CA CYS A 155 11.03 3.25 -0.62
C CYS A 155 12.10 3.01 -1.70
N ASN A 156 12.41 4.02 -2.50
CA ASN A 156 13.34 3.89 -3.63
C ASN A 156 13.00 2.74 -4.57
N TYR A 157 11.72 2.62 -4.94
CA TYR A 157 11.32 1.67 -5.98
C TYR A 157 12.06 1.97 -7.30
N ARG A 158 12.60 0.91 -7.90
CA ARG A 158 13.25 0.93 -9.23
C ARG A 158 12.70 -0.22 -10.06
N GLU A 159 12.69 -0.03 -11.38
CA GLU A 159 12.13 -0.99 -12.32
C GLU A 159 12.86 -1.01 -13.68
N PRO A 160 12.62 -2.05 -14.52
CA PRO A 160 13.17 -2.12 -15.87
C PRO A 160 12.74 -0.93 -16.75
N PRO A 161 13.55 -0.53 -17.75
CA PRO A 161 14.80 -1.16 -18.19
C PRO A 161 16.03 -0.76 -17.39
N LYS A 162 15.91 0.20 -16.45
CA LYS A 162 17.06 0.69 -15.66
C LYS A 162 17.62 -0.38 -14.73
N GLU A 163 16.77 -1.30 -14.29
CA GLU A 163 17.12 -2.41 -13.41
C GLU A 163 16.74 -3.77 -14.01
N LYS A 164 17.41 -4.82 -13.56
CA LYS A 164 17.12 -6.20 -14.01
C LYS A 164 15.72 -6.66 -13.59
N TYR A 165 15.30 -6.31 -12.37
CA TYR A 165 14.02 -6.67 -11.78
C TYR A 165 13.45 -5.52 -10.94
N PRO A 166 12.12 -5.40 -10.81
CA PRO A 166 11.51 -4.42 -9.91
C PRO A 166 11.93 -4.69 -8.47
N HIS A 167 12.35 -3.65 -7.75
CA HIS A 167 12.79 -3.77 -6.34
C HIS A 167 12.79 -2.43 -5.61
N PHE A 168 12.90 -2.48 -4.29
CA PHE A 168 13.21 -1.32 -3.45
C PHE A 168 14.71 -1.25 -3.23
N SER A 169 15.39 -0.28 -3.84
CA SER A 169 16.84 -0.18 -3.70
C SER A 169 17.23 0.05 -2.25
N GLY A 170 18.15 -0.79 -1.76
CA GLY A 170 18.55 -0.81 -0.35
C GLY A 170 17.86 -1.89 0.48
N ASN A 171 16.84 -2.56 -0.07
CA ASN A 171 16.21 -3.77 0.44
C ASN A 171 15.62 -3.65 1.87
N PHE A 172 15.00 -2.51 2.20
CA PHE A 172 14.17 -2.38 3.40
C PHE A 172 12.71 -2.34 2.98
N TRP A 173 11.85 -3.12 3.63
CA TRP A 173 10.43 -3.16 3.28
C TRP A 173 9.57 -3.75 4.39
N TRP A 174 8.29 -3.36 4.38
CA TRP A 174 7.20 -4.02 5.08
C TRP A 174 6.43 -4.90 4.11
N ALA A 175 5.93 -6.06 4.53
CA ALA A 175 5.04 -6.89 3.71
C ALA A 175 4.08 -7.76 4.54
N ASN A 176 2.95 -8.12 3.94
CA ASN A 176 2.03 -9.12 4.48
C ASN A 176 2.62 -10.53 4.35
N ALA A 177 2.53 -11.33 5.42
CA ALA A 177 2.95 -12.74 5.41
C ALA A 177 2.24 -13.55 4.31
N LYS A 178 0.95 -13.27 4.06
CA LYS A 178 0.20 -13.86 2.93
C LYS A 178 0.89 -13.64 1.58
N HIS A 179 1.43 -12.44 1.33
CA HIS A 179 2.15 -12.13 0.10
C HIS A 179 3.49 -12.88 0.04
N ILE A 180 4.24 -12.88 1.14
CA ILE A 180 5.52 -13.61 1.25
C ILE A 180 5.34 -15.11 0.96
N ASN A 181 4.22 -15.70 1.38
CA ASN A 181 3.91 -17.11 1.13
C ASN A 181 3.75 -17.48 -0.35
N LEU A 182 3.50 -16.49 -1.22
CA LEU A 182 3.41 -16.68 -2.67
C LEU A 182 4.78 -16.68 -3.35
N LEU A 183 5.85 -16.33 -2.63
CA LEU A 183 7.18 -16.16 -3.18
C LEU A 183 8.05 -17.39 -2.92
N SER A 184 8.70 -17.90 -3.97
CA SER A 184 9.66 -18.99 -3.87
C SER A 184 11.01 -18.49 -3.35
N VAL A 185 11.58 -19.23 -2.40
CA VAL A 185 12.95 -19.02 -1.87
C VAL A 185 13.99 -19.97 -2.48
N CYS A 186 13.57 -20.89 -3.35
CA CYS A 186 14.47 -21.89 -3.95
C CYS A 186 15.53 -21.27 -4.85
N ASP A 187 15.25 -20.09 -5.41
CA ASP A 187 16.15 -19.40 -6.33
C ASP A 187 17.08 -18.41 -5.61
N LEU A 188 17.04 -18.31 -4.28
CA LEU A 188 17.89 -17.42 -3.49
C LEU A 188 19.27 -18.05 -3.29
N ASN A 189 20.16 -17.82 -4.26
CA ASN A 189 21.47 -18.46 -4.37
C ASN A 189 22.62 -17.46 -4.37
N VAL A 190 22.41 -16.26 -4.90
CA VAL A 190 23.42 -15.19 -4.95
C VAL A 190 22.98 -14.00 -4.11
N LYS A 191 23.94 -13.14 -3.77
CA LYS A 191 23.76 -11.98 -2.88
C LYS A 191 22.55 -11.10 -3.24
N HIS A 192 22.39 -10.82 -4.53
CA HIS A 192 21.38 -9.87 -5.02
C HIS A 192 19.96 -10.45 -5.09
N ASP A 193 19.78 -11.76 -4.95
CA ASP A 193 18.45 -12.37 -5.03
C ASP A 193 17.54 -11.89 -3.91
N ALA A 194 18.09 -11.60 -2.73
CA ALA A 194 17.35 -11.02 -1.61
C ALA A 194 16.77 -9.64 -1.95
N GLU A 195 17.49 -8.81 -2.72
CA GLU A 195 17.06 -7.45 -3.06
C GLU A 195 15.84 -7.44 -3.99
N TRP A 196 15.70 -8.48 -4.82
CA TRP A 196 14.59 -8.62 -5.76
C TRP A 196 13.44 -9.48 -5.23
N TYR A 197 13.59 -10.05 -4.03
CA TYR A 197 12.70 -11.08 -3.51
C TYR A 197 11.25 -10.60 -3.38
N VAL A 198 11.02 -9.49 -2.67
CA VAL A 198 9.68 -9.10 -2.21
C VAL A 198 8.75 -8.68 -3.35
N LEU A 199 9.29 -8.18 -4.47
CA LEU A 199 8.55 -7.76 -5.66
C LEU A 199 8.67 -8.73 -6.84
N LYS A 200 9.19 -9.94 -6.62
CA LYS A 200 9.34 -10.97 -7.68
C LYS A 200 8.01 -11.36 -8.34
N LYS A 201 6.90 -11.22 -7.64
CA LYS A 201 5.53 -11.44 -8.16
C LYS A 201 4.77 -10.11 -8.17
N LYS A 202 3.99 -9.88 -9.24
CA LYS A 202 3.10 -8.71 -9.34
C LYS A 202 2.21 -8.64 -8.11
N THR A 203 2.20 -7.49 -7.45
CA THR A 203 1.49 -7.26 -6.19
C THR A 203 1.18 -5.78 -6.04
N LYS A 204 0.18 -5.46 -5.21
CA LYS A 204 -0.12 -4.07 -4.84
C LYS A 204 0.91 -3.62 -3.82
N PHE A 205 1.78 -2.69 -4.22
CA PHE A 205 2.83 -2.16 -3.34
C PHE A 205 2.74 -0.64 -3.23
N LEU A 206 3.29 -0.10 -2.15
CA LEU A 206 3.45 1.32 -1.93
C LEU A 206 4.93 1.69 -1.91
N ASN A 207 5.31 2.65 -2.76
CA ASN A 207 6.59 3.33 -2.66
C ASN A 207 6.39 4.66 -1.93
N VAL A 208 6.86 4.75 -0.69
CA VAL A 208 6.68 5.94 0.17
C VAL A 208 7.29 7.17 -0.48
N HIS A 209 8.53 7.03 -0.96
CA HIS A 209 9.27 8.10 -1.61
C HIS A 209 10.46 7.53 -2.38
N THR A 210 10.92 8.24 -3.41
CA THR A 210 12.13 7.91 -4.17
C THR A 210 13.09 9.08 -4.11
N CYS A 211 14.33 8.82 -3.67
CA CYS A 211 15.41 9.78 -3.73
C CYS A 211 15.63 10.23 -5.19
N PRO A 212 15.64 11.55 -5.47
CA PRO A 212 15.74 12.07 -6.82
C PRO A 212 17.12 11.84 -7.47
N TYR A 213 18.13 11.44 -6.70
CA TYR A 213 19.49 11.22 -7.17
C TYR A 213 20.11 9.94 -6.58
N GLY A 214 21.32 9.59 -7.05
CA GLY A 214 22.05 8.41 -6.61
C GLY A 214 22.57 8.55 -5.17
N HIS A 215 22.32 7.51 -4.37
CA HIS A 215 22.69 7.45 -2.95
C HIS A 215 24.17 7.13 -2.68
N TYR A 216 24.93 6.68 -3.68
CA TYR A 216 26.37 6.46 -3.48
C TYR A 216 27.16 7.75 -3.70
N GLU A 217 26.64 8.64 -4.54
CA GLU A 217 27.30 9.85 -5.00
C GLU A 217 26.87 11.09 -4.21
N ASN A 218 25.64 11.09 -3.67
CA ASN A 218 25.06 12.27 -3.04
C ASN A 218 24.53 11.98 -1.64
N LYS A 219 24.74 12.96 -0.75
CA LYS A 219 24.11 13.00 0.58
C LYS A 219 22.60 13.19 0.44
N TYR A 220 21.84 12.52 1.31
CA TYR A 220 20.39 12.71 1.40
C TYR A 220 19.95 12.84 2.84
N LYS A 221 20.04 14.06 3.36
CA LYS A 221 19.77 14.40 4.75
C LYS A 221 18.28 14.52 5.04
N LEU A 222 17.92 14.38 6.31
CA LEU A 222 16.56 14.41 6.82
C LEU A 222 15.75 15.61 6.30
N GLU A 223 16.29 16.81 6.44
CA GLU A 223 15.67 18.06 5.96
C GLU A 223 15.25 18.05 4.47
N GLN A 224 15.85 17.18 3.63
CA GLN A 224 15.55 17.09 2.20
C GLN A 224 14.36 16.17 1.88
N TYR A 225 13.99 15.26 2.79
CA TYR A 225 12.90 14.29 2.53
C TYR A 225 11.81 14.27 3.60
N LYS A 226 12.08 14.80 4.80
CA LYS A 226 11.17 14.68 5.95
C LYS A 226 9.76 15.16 5.61
N ASN A 227 9.64 16.39 5.12
CA ASN A 227 8.34 16.99 4.82
C ASN A 227 7.61 16.23 3.71
N ILE A 228 8.33 15.79 2.67
CA ILE A 228 7.75 15.04 1.54
C ILE A 228 7.22 13.69 2.02
N VAL A 229 8.00 12.96 2.81
CA VAL A 229 7.60 11.66 3.36
C VAL A 229 6.40 11.82 4.31
N ASP A 230 6.42 12.82 5.18
CA ASP A 230 5.32 13.10 6.11
C ASP A 230 4.04 13.49 5.37
N GLU A 231 4.14 14.30 4.33
CA GLU A 231 3.02 14.66 3.45
C GLU A 231 2.50 13.45 2.68
N ASN A 232 3.38 12.59 2.17
CA ASN A 232 2.99 11.35 1.52
C ASN A 232 2.25 10.43 2.49
N PHE A 233 2.71 10.25 3.74
CA PHE A 233 1.98 9.45 4.73
C PHE A 233 0.64 10.09 5.14
N LYS A 234 0.58 11.42 5.29
CA LYS A 234 -0.69 12.12 5.52
C LYS A 234 -1.65 11.91 4.34
N TYR A 235 -1.14 12.03 3.13
CA TYR A 235 -1.87 11.74 1.91
C TYR A 235 -2.38 10.31 1.94
N PHE A 236 -1.53 9.29 2.17
CA PHE A 236 -1.95 7.89 2.20
C PHE A 236 -2.90 7.55 3.35
N LYS A 237 -2.82 8.25 4.49
CA LYS A 237 -3.76 8.10 5.60
C LYS A 237 -5.11 8.73 5.28
N ASN A 238 -5.09 9.87 4.60
CA ASN A 238 -6.30 10.49 4.09
C ASN A 238 -6.87 9.67 2.93
N THR A 239 -6.05 9.16 2.02
CA THR A 239 -6.49 8.23 0.98
C THR A 239 -6.95 6.94 1.61
N LYS A 240 -6.43 6.38 2.71
CA LYS A 240 -7.10 5.25 3.40
C LYS A 240 -8.55 5.60 3.80
N LYS A 241 -8.81 6.86 4.14
CA LYS A 241 -10.15 7.40 4.39
C LYS A 241 -11.01 7.59 3.12
N TYR A 242 -10.37 7.68 1.95
CA TYR A 242 -10.99 7.83 0.62
C TYR A 242 -10.91 6.56 -0.27
N GLU A 243 -10.02 5.60 -0.01
CA GLU A 243 -9.69 4.35 -0.73
C GLU A 243 -10.37 3.15 -0.09
N VAL A 244 -10.92 3.30 1.12
CA VAL A 244 -12.30 2.83 1.32
C VAL A 244 -13.15 3.72 0.43
N ASN A 245 -13.04 3.50 -0.89
CA ASN A 245 -13.82 4.23 -1.86
C ASN A 245 -15.24 3.87 -1.50
N ASN A 246 -15.91 4.85 -0.92
CA ASN A 246 -17.34 4.92 -0.79
C ASN A 246 -18.06 4.54 -2.08
N LEU A 247 -17.38 4.53 -3.23
CA LEU A 247 -17.87 4.05 -4.50
C LEU A 247 -17.63 2.54 -4.69
N VAL A 248 -18.69 1.74 -4.70
CA VAL A 248 -18.66 0.30 -4.98
C VAL A 248 -19.32 0.06 -6.34
N PHE A 249 -18.54 -0.38 -7.35
CA PHE A 249 -19.11 -0.79 -8.65
C PHE A 249 -19.46 -2.27 -8.65
N LEU A 250 -20.69 -2.58 -9.02
CA LEU A 250 -21.21 -3.92 -9.20
C LEU A 250 -21.63 -4.10 -10.65
N SER A 251 -20.89 -4.91 -11.39
CA SER A 251 -21.23 -5.26 -12.76
C SER A 251 -21.58 -6.74 -12.83
N TYR A 252 -22.70 -7.01 -13.47
CA TYR A 252 -23.30 -8.34 -13.59
C TYR A 252 -23.43 -8.69 -15.05
N SER A 253 -23.15 -9.95 -15.38
CA SER A 253 -23.35 -10.46 -16.73
C SER A 253 -24.85 -10.56 -17.02
N GLU A 254 -25.26 -10.10 -18.20
CA GLU A 254 -26.64 -10.22 -18.70
C GLU A 254 -26.98 -11.65 -19.19
N ASN A 255 -26.03 -12.60 -19.08
CA ASN A 255 -26.26 -13.99 -19.47
C ASN A 255 -27.36 -14.63 -18.63
N ALA A 256 -28.29 -15.28 -19.32
CA ALA A 256 -29.51 -15.79 -18.69
C ALA A 256 -29.28 -16.84 -17.60
N ASP A 257 -28.19 -17.57 -17.70
CA ASP A 257 -27.83 -18.62 -16.74
C ASP A 257 -27.17 -18.08 -15.45
N MET A 258 -26.91 -16.77 -15.35
CA MET A 258 -26.24 -16.14 -14.18
C MET A 258 -27.10 -15.13 -13.42
N TYR A 259 -28.40 -15.03 -13.73
CA TYR A 259 -29.29 -14.03 -13.13
C TYR A 259 -29.42 -14.15 -11.61
N TYR A 260 -29.71 -15.35 -11.11
CA TYR A 260 -29.88 -15.59 -9.68
C TYR A 260 -28.61 -15.26 -8.89
N SER A 261 -27.46 -15.69 -9.41
CA SER A 261 -26.14 -15.42 -8.83
C SER A 261 -25.84 -13.92 -8.74
N SER A 262 -26.28 -13.15 -9.74
CA SER A 262 -26.06 -11.70 -9.81
C SER A 262 -26.89 -10.94 -8.78
N VAL A 263 -28.18 -11.30 -8.67
CA VAL A 263 -29.09 -10.75 -7.66
C VAL A 263 -28.62 -11.11 -6.25
N LEU A 264 -28.24 -12.36 -6.01
CA LEU A 264 -27.76 -12.82 -4.70
C LEU A 264 -26.44 -12.13 -4.31
N CYS A 265 -25.54 -11.94 -5.27
CA CYS A 265 -24.28 -11.22 -5.08
C CYS A 265 -24.55 -9.75 -4.69
N PHE A 266 -25.46 -9.07 -5.40
CA PHE A 266 -25.86 -7.69 -5.07
C PHE A 266 -26.39 -7.55 -3.65
N ILE A 267 -27.28 -8.46 -3.25
CA ILE A 267 -27.84 -8.49 -1.90
C ILE A 267 -26.75 -8.70 -0.87
N ASN A 268 -25.87 -9.69 -1.08
CA ASN A 268 -24.77 -9.97 -0.16
C ASN A 268 -23.86 -8.76 0.03
N THR A 269 -23.50 -8.08 -1.06
CA THR A 269 -22.68 -6.86 -0.99
C THR A 269 -23.34 -5.78 -0.15
N ILE A 270 -24.64 -5.50 -0.36
CA ILE A 270 -25.36 -4.51 0.44
C ILE A 270 -25.34 -4.88 1.93
N VAL A 271 -25.63 -6.15 2.25
CA VAL A 271 -25.66 -6.60 3.64
C VAL A 271 -24.28 -6.48 4.28
N ASP A 272 -23.22 -6.85 3.57
CA ASP A 272 -21.86 -6.81 4.10
C ASP A 272 -21.44 -5.36 4.38
N ILE A 273 -21.73 -4.42 3.47
CA ILE A 273 -21.49 -2.98 3.68
C ILE A 273 -22.28 -2.45 4.89
N VAL A 274 -23.54 -2.85 5.06
CA VAL A 274 -24.37 -2.44 6.20
C VAL A 274 -23.80 -2.99 7.52
N ILE A 275 -23.38 -4.26 7.55
CA ILE A 275 -22.76 -4.88 8.74
C ILE A 275 -21.49 -4.14 9.12
N ASP A 276 -20.63 -3.84 8.16
CA ASP A 276 -19.39 -3.10 8.40
C ASP A 276 -19.68 -1.69 8.93
N THR A 277 -20.68 -1.01 8.38
CA THR A 277 -21.14 0.31 8.86
C THR A 277 -21.61 0.24 10.32
N ILE A 278 -22.37 -0.80 10.68
CA ILE A 278 -22.86 -1.02 12.06
C ILE A 278 -21.70 -1.31 13.01
N LYS A 279 -20.78 -2.22 12.64
CA LYS A 279 -19.62 -2.60 13.47
C LYS A 279 -18.69 -1.42 13.75
N GLN A 280 -18.59 -0.48 12.82
CA GLN A 280 -17.81 0.75 12.98
C GLN A 280 -18.54 1.81 13.84
N ASN A 281 -19.61 1.47 14.57
CA ASN A 281 -20.32 2.35 15.51
C ASN A 281 -20.69 3.73 14.96
N ASN A 282 -20.94 3.85 13.65
CA ASN A 282 -21.18 5.15 12.97
C ASN A 282 -20.09 6.21 13.20
N SER A 283 -18.89 5.85 13.68
CA SER A 283 -17.82 6.82 14.01
C SER A 283 -17.17 7.43 12.77
N HIS A 284 -17.54 6.97 11.56
CA HIS A 284 -17.12 7.54 10.28
C HIS A 284 -18.32 7.88 9.40
N PRO A 285 -18.52 9.16 9.03
CA PRO A 285 -19.61 9.61 8.19
C PRO A 285 -19.22 9.55 6.71
N SER A 286 -18.75 8.39 6.25
CA SER A 286 -18.43 8.22 4.84
C SER A 286 -19.73 7.77 4.15
N ASN A 287 -20.36 8.67 3.38
CA ASN A 287 -21.49 8.27 2.54
C ASN A 287 -21.00 7.19 1.56
N VAL A 288 -21.71 6.08 1.33
CA VAL A 288 -21.33 5.02 0.39
C VAL A 288 -22.26 5.05 -0.83
N LEU A 289 -21.70 5.14 -2.04
CA LEU A 289 -22.36 5.04 -3.32
C LEU A 289 -22.13 3.66 -3.97
N ILE A 290 -23.17 2.83 -4.06
CA ILE A 290 -23.15 1.56 -4.79
C ILE A 290 -23.65 1.82 -6.21
N VAL A 291 -22.80 1.60 -7.20
CA VAL A 291 -23.13 1.72 -8.61
C VAL A 291 -23.40 0.33 -9.16
N THR A 292 -24.53 0.13 -9.81
CA THR A 292 -24.87 -1.15 -10.42
C THR A 292 -25.37 -0.99 -11.86
N ASN A 293 -25.34 -2.08 -12.63
CA ASN A 293 -25.98 -2.14 -13.95
C ASN A 293 -27.50 -1.90 -13.83
N GLU A 294 -28.08 -1.28 -14.86
CA GLU A 294 -29.50 -0.92 -14.98
C GLU A 294 -30.41 -2.15 -14.87
N PHE A 295 -29.95 -3.31 -15.33
CA PHE A 295 -30.66 -4.59 -15.24
C PHE A 295 -31.25 -4.86 -13.85
N LEU A 296 -30.58 -4.46 -12.76
CA LEU A 296 -31.10 -4.67 -11.40
C LEU A 296 -32.34 -3.82 -11.07
N LYS A 297 -32.60 -2.73 -11.80
CA LYS A 297 -33.82 -1.91 -11.64
C LYS A 297 -35.09 -2.72 -11.89
N GLN A 298 -35.03 -3.81 -12.66
CA GLN A 298 -36.19 -4.67 -12.89
C GLN A 298 -36.58 -5.52 -11.67
N TYR A 299 -35.65 -5.72 -10.72
CA TYR A 299 -35.90 -6.48 -9.49
C TYR A 299 -35.97 -5.60 -8.26
N PHE A 300 -35.28 -4.45 -8.27
CA PHE A 300 -35.18 -3.56 -7.13
C PHE A 300 -35.63 -2.15 -7.49
N SER A 301 -36.55 -1.61 -6.70
CA SER A 301 -36.81 -0.17 -6.68
C SER A 301 -35.68 0.53 -5.93
N PHE A 302 -34.75 1.15 -6.66
CA PHE A 302 -33.61 1.87 -6.06
C PHE A 302 -34.07 3.02 -5.16
N GLU A 303 -35.17 3.68 -5.48
CA GLU A 303 -35.77 4.70 -4.60
C GLU A 303 -36.13 4.12 -3.22
N ASN A 304 -36.83 2.98 -3.19
CA ASN A 304 -37.17 2.30 -1.94
C ASN A 304 -35.94 1.79 -1.21
N LEU A 305 -34.98 1.23 -1.94
CA LEU A 305 -33.73 0.73 -1.39
C LEU A 305 -32.94 1.87 -0.74
N ASN A 306 -32.78 3.00 -1.43
CA ASN A 306 -32.12 4.21 -0.92
C ASN A 306 -32.82 4.80 0.29
N ARG A 307 -34.16 4.81 0.31
CA ARG A 307 -34.91 5.26 1.48
C ARG A 307 -34.60 4.43 2.72
N LYS A 308 -34.42 3.11 2.58
CA LYS A 308 -34.07 2.21 3.67
C LYS A 308 -32.60 2.27 4.06
N LEU A 309 -31.73 2.38 3.06
CA LEU A 309 -30.28 2.42 3.23
C LEU A 309 -29.77 3.78 3.72
N LYS A 310 -30.59 4.83 3.65
CA LYS A 310 -30.28 6.17 4.14
C LYS A 310 -29.79 6.20 5.59
N GLN A 311 -30.33 5.35 6.46
CA GLN A 311 -29.90 5.29 7.87
C GLN A 311 -28.45 4.81 8.03
N TYR A 312 -27.93 4.09 7.04
CA TYR A 312 -26.54 3.63 6.96
C TYR A 312 -25.68 4.54 6.08
N LYS A 313 -26.23 5.67 5.59
CA LYS A 313 -25.57 6.58 4.64
C LYS A 313 -25.13 5.90 3.35
N ILE A 314 -25.87 4.87 2.91
CA ILE A 314 -25.63 4.16 1.65
C ILE A 314 -26.66 4.62 0.61
N LYS A 315 -26.21 4.90 -0.62
CA LYS A 315 -27.01 5.22 -1.80
C LYS A 315 -26.66 4.23 -2.90
N VAL A 316 -27.64 3.66 -3.56
CA VAL A 316 -27.56 2.79 -4.72
C VAL A 316 -28.01 3.59 -5.95
N VAL A 317 -27.20 3.57 -6.99
CA VAL A 317 -27.47 4.26 -8.25
C VAL A 317 -27.16 3.36 -9.43
N SER A 318 -27.81 3.63 -10.56
CA SER A 318 -27.46 3.00 -11.83
C SER A 318 -26.23 3.66 -12.41
N ASN A 319 -25.37 2.89 -13.06
CA ASN A 319 -24.28 3.42 -13.87
C ASN A 319 -24.76 4.42 -14.95
N LEU A 320 -25.94 4.21 -15.53
CA LEU A 320 -26.52 5.12 -16.53
C LEU A 320 -27.01 6.44 -15.96
N ASP A 321 -27.30 6.50 -14.66
CA ASP A 321 -27.78 7.71 -13.98
C ASP A 321 -26.62 8.54 -13.42
N LEU A 322 -25.37 8.09 -13.63
CA LEU A 322 -24.20 8.78 -13.12
C LEU A 322 -23.73 9.88 -14.06
N GLU A 323 -23.36 11.00 -13.46
CA GLU A 323 -22.64 12.07 -14.10
C GLU A 323 -21.22 12.13 -13.51
N LEU A 324 -20.22 12.10 -14.38
CA LEU A 324 -18.85 12.43 -14.01
C LEU A 324 -18.68 13.94 -14.20
N LYS A 325 -18.20 14.62 -13.18
CA LYS A 325 -17.88 16.05 -13.27
C LYS A 325 -16.44 16.26 -12.88
N ILE A 326 -15.64 16.84 -13.78
CA ILE A 326 -14.25 17.19 -13.46
C ILE A 326 -14.28 18.55 -12.77
N ASN A 327 -13.82 18.59 -11.51
CA ASN A 327 -13.84 19.79 -10.69
C ASN A 327 -12.56 20.61 -10.85
N SER A 328 -11.40 19.95 -10.85
CA SER A 328 -10.14 20.60 -11.21
C SER A 328 -9.09 19.61 -11.68
N VAL A 329 -8.18 20.06 -12.51
CA VAL A 329 -6.99 19.31 -12.93
C VAL A 329 -5.78 20.20 -12.76
N LYS A 330 -4.87 19.81 -11.87
CA LYS A 330 -3.67 20.58 -11.56
C LYS A 330 -2.40 19.82 -11.95
N TYR A 331 -1.37 20.53 -12.34
CA TYR A 331 -0.13 19.97 -12.86
C TYR A 331 1.09 20.68 -12.28
N GLY A 332 1.99 19.92 -11.65
CA GLY A 332 3.18 20.45 -10.99
C GLY A 332 3.78 19.46 -10.00
N VAL A 333 4.72 19.89 -9.16
CA VAL A 333 5.48 18.96 -8.30
C VAL A 333 4.67 18.54 -7.07
N ASN A 334 4.20 19.51 -6.28
CA ASN A 334 3.44 19.28 -5.04
C ASN A 334 2.24 20.22 -4.98
N ILE A 335 1.11 19.75 -4.44
CA ILE A 335 -0.14 20.52 -4.44
C ILE A 335 -0.08 21.87 -3.71
N CYS A 336 0.85 22.01 -2.76
CA CYS A 336 1.07 23.23 -1.99
C CYS A 336 2.17 24.12 -2.55
N ASP A 337 2.77 23.75 -3.68
CA ASP A 337 3.84 24.52 -4.30
C ASP A 337 3.26 25.68 -5.12
N SER A 338 3.91 26.83 -5.02
CA SER A 338 3.73 28.00 -5.89
C SER A 338 3.88 27.69 -7.38
N THR A 339 4.54 26.58 -7.74
CA THR A 339 4.73 26.13 -9.13
C THR A 339 3.54 25.35 -9.70
N MET A 340 2.46 25.12 -8.95
CA MET A 340 1.30 24.37 -9.44
C MET A 340 0.50 25.14 -10.49
N LEU A 341 0.33 24.53 -11.66
CA LEU A 341 -0.50 25.06 -12.73
C LEU A 341 -1.90 24.45 -12.68
N ASP A 342 -2.92 25.29 -12.80
CA ASP A 342 -4.28 24.81 -13.04
C ASP A 342 -4.51 24.65 -14.55
N ILE A 343 -4.74 23.41 -14.99
CA ILE A 343 -4.94 23.06 -16.40
C ILE A 343 -6.35 22.50 -16.66
N THR A 344 -7.29 22.77 -15.75
CA THR A 344 -8.65 22.22 -15.77
C THR A 344 -9.34 22.42 -17.11
N ASP A 345 -9.48 23.67 -17.56
CA ASP A 345 -10.23 24.00 -18.77
C ASP A 345 -9.60 23.34 -20.01
N LYS A 346 -8.28 23.30 -20.07
CA LYS A 346 -7.54 22.74 -21.21
C LYS A 346 -7.71 21.22 -21.27
N VAL A 347 -7.67 20.56 -20.12
CA VAL A 347 -7.91 19.13 -20.03
C VAL A 347 -9.38 18.80 -20.34
N ILE A 348 -10.34 19.56 -19.81
CA ILE A 348 -11.76 19.34 -20.09
C ILE A 348 -12.04 19.51 -21.59
N ASN A 349 -11.57 20.58 -22.21
CA ASN A 349 -11.83 20.86 -23.62
C ASN A 349 -11.16 19.85 -24.57
N THR A 350 -10.09 19.18 -24.14
CA THR A 350 -9.28 18.31 -25.02
C THR A 350 -9.51 16.82 -24.75
N CYS A 351 -9.72 16.46 -23.48
CA CYS A 351 -9.62 15.09 -22.99
C CYS A 351 -10.94 14.58 -22.37
N TYR A 352 -11.95 15.43 -22.19
CA TYR A 352 -13.21 15.05 -21.55
C TYR A 352 -14.36 14.93 -22.56
N SER A 353 -15.07 13.82 -22.55
CA SER A 353 -16.28 13.63 -23.35
C SER A 353 -17.20 12.59 -22.70
N LYS A 354 -18.52 12.85 -22.66
CA LYS A 354 -19.57 11.87 -22.29
C LYS A 354 -19.21 10.97 -21.08
N ASN A 355 -19.01 11.57 -19.90
CA ASN A 355 -18.67 10.85 -18.66
C ASN A 355 -17.33 10.09 -18.69
N LYS A 356 -16.42 10.52 -19.56
CA LYS A 356 -15.10 9.94 -19.73
C LYS A 356 -14.05 11.03 -19.81
N LEU A 357 -13.08 11.00 -18.90
CA LEU A 357 -11.81 11.70 -19.02
C LEU A 357 -10.76 10.72 -19.54
N PHE A 358 -10.20 11.01 -20.71
CA PHE A 358 -9.12 10.24 -21.32
C PHE A 358 -7.97 11.16 -21.71
N ILE A 359 -6.88 11.13 -20.92
CA ILE A 359 -5.66 11.87 -21.23
C ILE A 359 -4.67 10.87 -21.84
N ASP A 360 -4.49 10.97 -23.15
CA ASP A 360 -3.61 10.06 -23.88
C ASP A 360 -2.15 10.22 -23.44
N LYS A 361 -1.41 9.12 -23.34
CA LYS A 361 0.01 9.12 -22.95
C LYS A 361 0.90 9.95 -23.88
N ASN A 362 0.46 10.21 -25.11
CA ASN A 362 1.20 11.03 -26.08
C ASN A 362 0.93 12.54 -25.92
N ILE A 363 -0.01 12.94 -25.04
CA ILE A 363 -0.26 14.35 -24.75
C ILE A 363 0.89 14.88 -23.90
N ASN A 364 1.62 15.85 -24.46
CA ASN A 364 2.61 16.59 -23.70
C ASN A 364 1.90 17.57 -22.75
N LEU A 365 1.96 17.28 -21.45
CA LEU A 365 1.30 18.09 -20.43
C LEU A 365 1.90 19.49 -20.28
N ASN A 366 3.19 19.70 -20.57
CA ASN A 366 3.78 21.04 -20.58
C ASN A 366 3.20 21.87 -21.75
N THR A 367 3.07 21.26 -22.93
CA THR A 367 2.44 21.92 -24.08
C THR A 367 0.97 22.22 -23.79
N LEU A 368 0.25 21.29 -23.18
CA LEU A 368 -1.13 21.50 -22.77
C LEU A 368 -1.21 22.63 -21.73
N ALA A 369 -0.36 22.61 -20.71
CA ALA A 369 -0.29 23.65 -19.68
C ALA A 369 0.11 25.01 -20.24
N GLY A 370 0.81 25.07 -21.37
CA GLY A 370 1.31 26.30 -22.02
C GLY A 370 2.67 26.75 -21.47
N GLU A 371 3.11 26.17 -20.36
CA GLU A 371 4.42 26.38 -19.74
C GLU A 371 4.83 25.12 -18.98
N ASP A 372 6.13 24.97 -18.69
CA ASP A 372 6.62 23.91 -17.80
C ASP A 372 6.58 24.45 -16.35
N PRO A 373 5.77 23.85 -15.44
CA PRO A 373 5.72 24.24 -14.03
C PRO A 373 7.11 24.35 -13.38
N LEU A 374 8.02 23.44 -13.75
CA LEU A 374 9.38 23.41 -13.24
C LEU A 374 10.29 22.57 -14.15
N GLU A 375 11.15 23.25 -14.92
CA GLU A 375 12.04 22.58 -15.88
C GLU A 375 12.89 21.47 -15.23
N LYS A 376 13.05 20.36 -15.97
CA LYS A 376 13.92 19.21 -15.62
C LYS A 376 13.55 18.47 -14.32
N VAL A 377 12.39 18.75 -13.72
CA VAL A 377 11.86 18.02 -12.55
C VAL A 377 10.62 17.26 -12.97
N ALA A 378 10.49 15.98 -12.64
CA ALA A 378 9.27 15.22 -12.93
C ALA A 378 8.08 15.78 -12.15
N LYS A 379 6.94 15.96 -12.83
CA LYS A 379 5.73 16.54 -12.25
C LYS A 379 4.68 15.47 -11.96
N LYS A 380 3.57 15.90 -11.37
CA LYS A 380 2.38 15.10 -11.09
C LYS A 380 1.15 15.81 -11.62
N LEU A 381 0.20 15.02 -12.09
CA LEU A 381 -1.14 15.44 -12.44
C LEU A 381 -2.11 15.08 -11.31
N TYR A 382 -2.86 16.06 -10.84
CA TYR A 382 -3.87 15.93 -9.79
C TYR A 382 -5.24 16.18 -10.40
N VAL A 383 -6.08 15.14 -10.49
CA VAL A 383 -7.44 15.23 -11.05
C VAL A 383 -8.43 15.13 -9.90
N TYR A 384 -9.21 16.18 -9.69
CA TYR A 384 -10.34 16.22 -8.77
C TYR A 384 -11.63 16.11 -9.56
N TYR A 385 -12.49 15.17 -9.18
CA TYR A 385 -13.73 14.92 -9.88
C TYR A 385 -14.84 14.52 -8.92
N GLU A 386 -16.07 14.59 -9.42
CA GLU A 386 -17.28 14.28 -8.68
C GLU A 386 -18.08 13.24 -9.46
N ILE A 387 -18.66 12.28 -8.74
CA ILE A 387 -19.63 11.32 -9.28
C ILE A 387 -20.85 11.37 -8.36
N ASP A 388 -22.00 11.84 -8.86
CA ASP A 388 -23.26 11.93 -8.09
C ASP A 388 -23.09 12.65 -6.73
N SER A 389 -22.38 13.78 -6.71
CA SER A 389 -22.06 14.57 -5.51
C SER A 389 -21.05 13.99 -4.53
N TYR A 390 -20.38 12.90 -4.90
CA TYR A 390 -19.23 12.37 -4.18
C TYR A 390 -17.94 12.88 -4.79
N LEU A 391 -17.06 13.45 -3.96
CA LEU A 391 -15.77 13.97 -4.39
C LEU A 391 -14.69 12.88 -4.38
N PHE A 392 -13.93 12.82 -5.46
CA PHE A 392 -12.82 11.92 -5.67
C PHE A 392 -11.59 12.73 -6.12
N HIS A 393 -10.42 12.12 -5.93
CA HIS A 393 -9.19 12.64 -6.49
C HIS A 393 -8.29 11.51 -6.98
N ARG A 394 -7.52 11.78 -8.03
CA ARG A 394 -6.53 10.87 -8.60
C ARG A 394 -5.23 11.63 -8.82
N VAL A 395 -4.11 11.04 -8.41
CA VAL A 395 -2.78 11.60 -8.65
C VAL A 395 -2.00 10.66 -9.54
N VAL A 396 -1.39 11.20 -10.60
CA VAL A 396 -0.61 10.44 -11.57
C VAL A 396 0.73 11.12 -11.75
N ASP A 397 1.81 10.36 -11.62
CA ASP A 397 3.16 10.87 -11.90
C ASP A 397 3.36 11.01 -13.41
N GLU A 398 4.01 12.09 -13.85
CA GLU A 398 4.31 12.35 -15.26
C GLU A 398 5.12 11.20 -15.87
N MET A 399 6.13 10.67 -15.14
CA MET A 399 6.88 9.49 -15.58
C MET A 399 5.98 8.25 -15.60
N GLY A 400 5.04 8.17 -14.67
CA GLY A 400 3.98 7.17 -14.67
C GLY A 400 3.13 7.21 -15.94
N MET A 401 2.76 8.39 -16.44
CA MET A 401 1.98 8.51 -17.69
C MET A 401 2.76 8.08 -18.93
N PHE A 402 4.07 8.32 -18.97
CA PHE A 402 4.92 7.86 -20.06
C PHE A 402 5.04 6.32 -20.09
N LEU A 403 5.04 5.67 -18.92
CA LEU A 403 5.30 4.24 -18.77
C LEU A 403 4.02 3.38 -18.70
N THR A 404 2.99 3.90 -18.03
CA THR A 404 1.72 3.22 -17.76
C THR A 404 0.64 3.95 -18.55
N ASN A 405 0.02 3.22 -19.49
CA ASN A 405 -0.87 3.78 -20.51
C ASN A 405 -1.86 4.86 -20.00
N SER A 406 -2.17 5.81 -20.87
CA SER A 406 -3.16 6.89 -20.81
C SER A 406 -4.08 6.95 -19.57
N ILE A 407 -4.27 8.14 -18.99
CA ILE A 407 -5.18 8.32 -17.86
C ILE A 407 -6.62 8.13 -18.35
N LEU A 408 -7.29 7.11 -17.86
CA LEU A 408 -8.69 6.82 -18.13
C LEU A 408 -9.51 6.90 -16.84
N ILE A 409 -10.45 7.83 -16.77
CA ILE A 409 -11.58 7.81 -15.84
C ILE A 409 -12.83 7.73 -16.71
N ASP A 410 -13.47 6.56 -16.76
CA ASP A 410 -14.57 6.31 -17.69
C ASP A 410 -15.68 5.56 -16.97
N LEU A 411 -16.80 6.22 -16.71
CA LEU A 411 -17.92 5.57 -16.04
C LEU A 411 -18.51 4.38 -16.81
N ASN A 412 -18.26 4.29 -18.13
CA ASN A 412 -18.72 3.20 -18.97
C ASN A 412 -17.72 2.04 -19.07
N SER A 413 -16.44 2.28 -18.81
CA SER A 413 -15.36 1.30 -18.93
C SER A 413 -14.50 1.16 -17.68
N ILE A 414 -15.02 1.52 -16.50
CA ILE A 414 -14.52 0.99 -15.24
C ILE A 414 -14.73 -0.53 -15.29
N GLU A 415 -13.78 -1.21 -15.93
CA GLU A 415 -13.54 -2.62 -15.76
C GLU A 415 -13.29 -2.80 -14.28
N ILE A 416 -14.35 -3.27 -13.62
CA ILE A 416 -14.36 -4.09 -12.43
C ILE A 416 -12.92 -4.55 -12.11
N ASP A 417 -12.31 -3.98 -11.07
CA ASP A 417 -11.23 -4.71 -10.42
C ASP A 417 -11.91 -5.91 -9.75
N LYS A 418 -12.11 -6.99 -10.51
CA LYS A 418 -12.92 -8.18 -10.16
C LYS A 418 -12.46 -8.85 -8.87
N ASN A 419 -11.34 -8.42 -8.29
CA ASN A 419 -10.59 -9.19 -7.31
C ASN A 419 -10.61 -8.59 -5.89
N ASP A 420 -10.92 -7.31 -5.67
CA ASP A 420 -10.67 -6.71 -4.34
C ASP A 420 -11.83 -6.89 -3.32
N TYR A 421 -13.09 -7.02 -3.77
CA TYR A 421 -14.24 -7.17 -2.85
C TYR A 421 -14.78 -8.61 -2.74
N LEU A 422 -14.66 -9.41 -3.79
CA LEU A 422 -15.22 -10.77 -3.82
C LEU A 422 -14.36 -11.79 -3.05
N ASP A 423 -13.04 -11.59 -2.99
CA ASP A 423 -12.12 -12.52 -2.31
C ASP A 423 -12.12 -12.39 -0.77
N ASN A 424 -12.76 -11.36 -0.22
CA ASN A 424 -12.87 -11.12 1.23
C ASN A 424 -14.23 -11.49 1.82
N ILE A 425 -15.13 -12.15 1.07
CA ILE A 425 -16.41 -12.63 1.60
C ILE A 425 -16.14 -13.83 2.51
N ASN A 426 -15.81 -13.52 3.77
CA ASN A 426 -15.69 -14.49 4.84
C ASN A 426 -17.08 -15.10 5.10
N HIS A 427 -17.24 -16.38 4.76
CA HIS A 427 -18.48 -17.16 4.94
C HIS A 427 -18.89 -17.40 6.41
N ASN A 428 -18.15 -16.87 7.39
CA ASN A 428 -18.54 -16.92 8.81
C ASN A 428 -19.43 -15.73 9.17
N LYS A 429 -20.68 -15.76 8.71
CA LYS A 429 -21.66 -14.69 8.97
C LYS A 429 -22.35 -14.86 10.32
N ASP A 430 -22.60 -13.71 10.95
CA ASP A 430 -23.54 -13.53 12.05
C ASP A 430 -24.96 -13.66 11.48
N SER A 431 -25.46 -14.89 11.38
CA SER A 431 -26.68 -15.27 10.64
C SER A 431 -27.93 -14.52 11.09
N ILE A 432 -27.95 -14.09 12.36
CA ILE A 432 -29.03 -13.32 12.97
C ILE A 432 -29.07 -11.89 12.38
N LEU A 433 -27.91 -11.24 12.27
CA LEU A 433 -27.82 -9.88 11.73
C LEU A 433 -28.14 -9.86 10.23
N PHE A 434 -27.68 -10.87 9.49
CA PHE A 434 -28.04 -11.07 8.09
C PHE A 434 -29.56 -11.21 7.91
N GLY A 435 -30.21 -12.10 8.67
CA GLY A 435 -31.66 -12.29 8.61
C GLY A 435 -32.45 -11.03 8.96
N LYS A 436 -31.99 -10.27 9.96
CA LYS A 436 -32.58 -8.99 10.34
C LYS A 436 -32.52 -7.97 9.21
N ILE A 437 -31.34 -7.74 8.62
CA ILE A 437 -31.17 -6.78 7.51
C ILE A 437 -32.02 -7.18 6.31
N MET A 438 -32.04 -8.48 5.96
CA MET A 438 -32.88 -8.99 4.88
C MET A 438 -34.38 -8.73 5.11
N SER A 439 -34.86 -8.92 6.34
CA SER A 439 -36.25 -8.64 6.71
C SER A 439 -36.60 -7.15 6.64
N GLU A 440 -35.67 -6.27 7.04
CA GLU A 440 -35.85 -4.81 6.98
C GLU A 440 -35.87 -4.31 5.52
N LEU A 441 -35.02 -4.87 4.67
CA LEU A 441 -34.96 -4.54 3.24
C LEU A 441 -36.20 -5.01 2.47
N LYS A 442 -37.04 -5.92 3.02
CA LYS A 442 -38.27 -6.46 2.39
C LYS A 442 -38.07 -6.76 0.90
N LEU A 443 -36.96 -7.40 0.57
CA LEU A 443 -36.71 -7.89 -0.79
C LEU A 443 -37.76 -8.97 -1.04
N THR A 444 -38.63 -8.76 -2.03
CA THR A 444 -39.89 -9.50 -2.18
C THR A 444 -39.67 -11.00 -2.41
N ASP A 445 -40.60 -11.82 -1.91
CA ASP A 445 -40.63 -13.28 -2.11
C ASP A 445 -40.60 -13.70 -3.58
N GLU A 446 -40.92 -12.80 -4.52
CA GLU A 446 -40.86 -13.09 -5.96
C GLU A 446 -39.44 -13.41 -6.45
N ILE A 447 -38.39 -12.88 -5.81
CA ILE A 447 -37.00 -13.17 -6.15
C ILE A 447 -36.64 -14.63 -5.83
N PHE A 448 -37.28 -15.22 -4.81
CA PHE A 448 -37.05 -16.60 -4.38
C PHE A 448 -38.06 -17.60 -4.95
N LYS A 449 -39.06 -17.14 -5.72
CA LYS A 449 -40.09 -17.97 -6.36
C LYS A 449 -39.85 -18.23 -7.85
N ARG A 450 -38.91 -17.51 -8.48
CA ARG A 450 -38.40 -17.77 -9.83
C ARG A 450 -37.03 -18.42 -9.73
#